data_AF-A0A7W4EWS9-F1
#
_entry.id   AF-A0A7W4EWS9-F1
#
_cell.length_a   1.000
_cell.length_b   1.000
_cell.length_c   1.000
_cell.angle_alpha   90.00
_cell.angle_beta   90.00
_cell.angle_gamma   90.00
#
_symmetry.space_group_name_H-M   'P 1'
#
loop_
_entity.id
_entity.type
_entity.pdbx_description
1 polymer ?
#
loop_
_entity_poly.entity_id
_entity_poly.type
_entity_poly.pdbx_seq_one_letter_code
_entity_poly.pdbx_strand_id
1 'polypeptide(L)'
;NPQVDSAGQANPRLELDGVLLDQELRMPEVANLVSQVAAVPEVRTHLVAIQQEIGRGGGVAMDGRDVGTVIFPDAELKIFMTARPEVRAKRRYDEMVAKGLPANYDEIYANLLQRDRIDTTRACNPMRRAEDALELDNSEMTIGEQLAWVMPIAEAKIRGEA
;
A
#
# COMPACT_ATOMS: atom_id res chain seq x y z
N ASN A 1 -3.14 18.67 9.13
CA ASN A 1 -4.57 18.47 8.82
C ASN A 1 -4.70 17.98 7.39
N PRO A 2 -5.27 16.79 7.15
CA PRO A 2 -5.62 16.37 5.79
C PRO A 2 -6.64 17.34 5.20
N GLN A 3 -6.47 17.67 3.91
CA GLN A 3 -7.52 18.34 3.17
C GLN A 3 -8.56 17.29 2.79
N VAL A 4 -9.81 17.58 3.16
CA VAL A 4 -10.94 16.75 2.85
C VAL A 4 -11.46 17.20 1.48
N ASP A 5 -11.50 16.31 0.51
CA ASP A 5 -12.09 16.63 -0.79
C ASP A 5 -13.62 16.75 -0.69
N SER A 6 -14.26 17.15 -1.78
CA SER A 6 -15.72 17.33 -1.86
C SER A 6 -16.52 16.05 -1.59
N ALA A 7 -15.88 14.88 -1.55
CA ALA A 7 -16.49 13.58 -1.24
C ALA A 7 -16.27 13.16 0.23
N GLY A 8 -15.67 14.00 1.07
CA GLY A 8 -15.36 13.63 2.45
C GLY A 8 -14.10 12.78 2.59
N GLN A 9 -13.33 12.61 1.51
CA GLN A 9 -12.12 11.78 1.52
C GLN A 9 -10.93 12.62 1.97
N ALA A 10 -10.31 12.20 3.07
CA ALA A 10 -9.04 12.77 3.52
C ALA A 10 -7.95 12.35 2.52
N ASN A 11 -7.49 13.28 1.68
CA ASN A 11 -6.31 13.01 0.86
C ASN A 11 -5.06 13.21 1.73
N PRO A 12 -4.14 12.23 1.75
CA PRO A 12 -2.89 12.39 2.46
C PRO A 12 -2.13 13.57 1.85
N ARG A 13 -1.81 14.57 2.68
CA ARG A 13 -0.98 15.71 2.28
C ARG A 13 0.46 15.22 2.23
N LEU A 14 1.09 15.31 1.07
CA LEU A 14 2.48 14.95 0.89
C LEU A 14 3.28 16.16 0.43
N GLU A 15 4.44 16.37 1.07
CA GLU A 15 5.35 17.46 0.74
C GLU A 15 6.76 16.92 0.55
N LEU A 16 7.48 17.47 -0.41
CA LEU A 16 8.91 17.26 -0.61
C LEU A 16 9.59 18.63 -0.63
N ASP A 17 10.51 18.87 0.30
CA ASP A 17 11.21 20.15 0.46
C ASP A 17 10.27 21.38 0.52
N GLY A 18 9.11 21.21 1.18
CA GLY A 18 8.08 22.25 1.31
C GLY A 18 7.19 22.44 0.07
N VAL A 19 7.40 21.67 -0.99
CA VAL A 19 6.55 21.64 -2.18
C VAL A 19 5.46 20.60 -1.99
N LEU A 20 4.20 21.03 -2.06
CA LEU A 20 3.05 20.13 -2.05
C LEU A 20 3.06 19.28 -3.33
N LEU A 21 3.05 17.96 -3.15
CA LEU A 21 2.90 17.00 -4.23
C LEU A 21 1.43 16.59 -4.31
N ASP A 22 0.86 16.60 -5.51
CA ASP A 22 -0.51 16.17 -5.77
C ASP A 22 -0.51 14.89 -6.61
N GLN A 23 -0.78 14.99 -7.91
CA GLN A 23 -0.94 13.83 -8.78
C GLN A 23 0.39 13.31 -9.35
N GLU A 24 1.49 14.03 -9.19
CA GLU A 24 2.80 13.71 -9.79
C GLU A 24 3.29 12.31 -9.40
N LEU A 25 3.06 11.89 -8.15
CA LEU A 25 3.46 10.56 -7.70
C LEU A 25 2.65 9.41 -8.31
N ARG A 26 1.48 9.73 -8.87
CA ARG A 26 0.60 8.75 -9.51
C ARG A 26 0.87 8.64 -11.01
N MET A 27 1.77 9.46 -11.54
CA MET A 27 2.12 9.45 -12.95
C MET A 27 2.93 8.20 -13.32
N PRO A 28 2.81 7.70 -14.58
CA PRO A 28 3.47 6.48 -15.04
C PRO A 28 4.99 6.49 -14.83
N GLU A 29 5.64 7.65 -14.99
CA GLU A 29 7.08 7.82 -14.85
C GLU A 29 7.57 7.43 -13.44
N VAL A 30 6.83 7.85 -12.40
CA VAL A 30 7.14 7.49 -11.02
C VAL A 30 6.82 6.02 -10.77
N ALA A 31 5.66 5.54 -11.25
CA ALA A 31 5.24 4.14 -11.09
C ALA A 31 6.22 3.13 -11.73
N ASN A 32 6.89 3.52 -12.83
CA ASN A 32 7.88 2.70 -13.53
C ASN A 32 9.23 2.60 -12.80
N LEU A 33 9.58 3.61 -12.00
CA LEU A 33 10.88 3.70 -11.32
C LEU A 33 10.84 3.21 -9.87
N VAL A 34 9.71 3.35 -9.19
CA VAL A 34 9.60 3.11 -7.74
C VAL A 34 10.06 1.72 -7.30
N SER A 35 9.77 0.68 -8.08
CA SER A 35 10.16 -0.70 -7.72
C SER A 35 11.66 -0.93 -7.85
N GLN A 36 12.32 -0.23 -8.76
CA GLN A 36 13.77 -0.30 -8.95
C GLN A 36 14.50 0.44 -7.83
N VAL A 37 14.05 1.66 -7.49
CA VAL A 37 14.57 2.42 -6.36
C VAL A 37 14.37 1.65 -5.05
N ALA A 38 13.19 1.05 -4.88
CA ALA A 38 12.88 0.23 -3.73
C ALA A 38 13.71 -1.07 -3.66
N ALA A 39 14.40 -1.49 -4.72
CA ALA A 39 15.28 -2.65 -4.67
C ALA A 39 16.70 -2.32 -4.16
N VAL A 40 17.05 -1.04 -4.01
CA VAL A 40 18.36 -0.59 -3.52
C VAL A 40 18.46 -0.81 -2.00
N PRO A 41 19.39 -1.65 -1.50
CA PRO A 41 19.49 -2.00 -0.08
C PRO A 41 19.69 -0.80 0.85
N GLU A 42 20.52 0.17 0.46
CA GLU A 42 20.84 1.33 1.29
C GLU A 42 19.63 2.24 1.48
N VAL A 43 18.86 2.45 0.40
CA VAL A 43 17.58 3.18 0.43
C VAL A 43 16.60 2.46 1.35
N ARG A 44 16.49 1.13 1.21
CA ARG A 44 15.65 0.28 2.04
C ARG A 44 15.98 0.40 3.52
N THR A 45 17.24 0.20 3.89
CA THR A 45 17.69 0.26 5.28
C THR A 45 17.36 1.61 5.90
N HIS A 46 17.58 2.71 5.19
CA HIS A 46 17.28 4.04 5.70
C HIS A 46 15.77 4.27 5.89
N LEU A 47 14.95 3.92 4.89
CA LEU A 47 13.50 4.10 4.97
C LEU A 47 12.83 3.19 6.01
N VAL A 48 13.33 1.97 6.22
CA VAL A 48 12.83 1.08 7.27
C VAL A 48 13.04 1.70 8.65
N ALA A 49 14.22 2.25 8.92
CA ALA A 49 14.51 2.91 10.20
C ALA A 49 13.55 4.10 10.47
N ILE A 50 13.28 4.91 9.44
CA ILE A 50 12.33 6.02 9.54
C ILE A 50 10.91 5.51 9.85
N GLN A 51 10.44 4.48 9.13
CA GLN A 51 9.11 3.91 9.33
C GLN A 51 8.94 3.32 10.73
N GLN A 52 9.99 2.64 11.24
CA GLN A 52 10.02 2.11 12.60
C GLN A 52 9.91 3.21 13.66
N GLU A 53 10.65 4.31 13.50
CA GLU A 53 10.57 5.43 14.43
C GLU A 53 9.17 6.09 14.43
N ILE A 54 8.56 6.27 13.24
CA ILE A 54 7.20 6.82 13.11
C ILE A 54 6.16 5.93 13.81
N GLY A 55 6.27 4.60 13.67
CA GLY A 55 5.31 3.66 14.26
C GLY A 55 5.62 3.24 15.70
N ARG A 56 6.75 3.67 16.29
CA ARG A 56 7.21 3.23 17.62
C ARG A 56 6.19 3.48 18.74
N GLY A 57 5.38 4.53 18.59
CA GLY A 57 4.34 4.89 19.56
C GLY A 57 3.07 4.04 19.49
N GLY A 58 2.96 3.12 18.53
CA GLY A 58 1.72 2.39 18.25
C GLY A 58 0.60 3.29 17.72
N GLY A 59 -0.61 2.73 17.60
CA GLY A 59 -1.78 3.48 17.12
C GLY A 59 -1.70 3.89 15.64
N VAL A 60 -0.91 3.18 14.85
CA VAL A 60 -0.69 3.44 13.42
C VAL A 60 -1.22 2.28 12.59
N ALA A 61 -1.98 2.60 11.55
CA ALA A 61 -2.23 1.67 10.45
C ALA A 61 -1.20 1.94 9.34
N MET A 62 -0.42 0.93 8.97
CA MET A 62 0.64 1.05 7.96
C MET A 62 0.38 0.12 6.78
N ASP A 63 0.40 0.68 5.57
CA ASP A 63 0.32 -0.05 4.31
C ASP A 63 1.72 -0.19 3.67
N GLY A 64 1.97 -1.31 2.99
CA GLY A 64 3.26 -1.57 2.37
C GLY A 64 3.47 -3.02 1.96
N ARG A 65 4.68 -3.35 1.53
CA ARG A 65 5.04 -4.67 0.97
C ARG A 65 5.67 -5.62 1.98
N ASP A 66 6.44 -5.07 2.92
CA ASP A 66 7.26 -5.79 3.91
C ASP A 66 7.01 -5.28 5.34
N VAL A 67 5.83 -4.70 5.59
CA VAL A 67 5.47 -4.14 6.90
C VAL A 67 5.47 -5.22 7.98
N GLY A 68 4.62 -6.24 7.83
CA GLY A 68 4.48 -7.30 8.83
C GLY A 68 5.62 -8.33 8.88
N THR A 69 6.60 -8.24 7.97
CA THR A 69 7.73 -9.18 7.89
C THR A 69 9.08 -8.54 8.23
N VAL A 70 9.24 -7.24 8.00
CA VAL A 70 10.52 -6.54 8.20
C VAL A 70 10.38 -5.29 9.07
N ILE A 71 9.41 -4.42 8.77
CA ILE A 71 9.31 -3.13 9.46
C ILE A 71 8.77 -3.34 10.89
N PHE A 72 7.63 -4.00 11.02
CA PHE A 72 6.95 -4.33 12.27
C PHE A 72 6.62 -5.84 12.32
N PRO A 73 7.63 -6.69 12.51
CA PRO A 73 7.41 -8.14 12.65
C PRO A 73 6.63 -8.51 13.90
N ASP A 74 6.47 -7.61 14.87
CA ASP A 74 5.70 -7.83 16.10
C ASP A 74 4.37 -7.06 16.12
N ALA A 75 3.89 -6.57 14.97
CA ALA A 75 2.61 -5.86 14.88
C ALA A 75 1.44 -6.73 15.39
N GLU A 76 0.51 -6.14 16.16
CA GLU A 76 -0.59 -6.86 16.81
C GLU A 76 -1.61 -7.43 15.82
N LEU A 77 -1.72 -6.81 14.64
CA LEU A 77 -2.57 -7.25 13.54
C LEU A 77 -1.82 -7.08 12.21
N LYS A 78 -1.69 -8.19 11.47
CA LYS A 78 -1.13 -8.22 10.13
C LYS A 78 -2.17 -8.75 9.16
N ILE A 79 -2.40 -8.00 8.08
CA ILE A 79 -3.31 -8.41 7.01
C ILE A 79 -2.53 -8.38 5.71
N PHE A 80 -2.51 -9.51 5.01
CA PHE A 80 -1.96 -9.64 3.68
C PHE A 80 -3.11 -9.60 2.67
N MET A 81 -3.28 -8.45 2.03
CA MET A 81 -4.34 -8.24 1.05
C MET A 81 -3.87 -8.67 -0.34
N THR A 82 -4.68 -9.49 -1.01
CA THR A 82 -4.45 -9.93 -2.38
C THR A 82 -5.67 -9.67 -3.26
N ALA A 83 -5.44 -9.67 -4.57
CA ALA A 83 -6.49 -9.71 -5.58
C ALA A 83 -5.93 -10.13 -6.93
N ARG A 84 -6.80 -10.71 -7.76
CA ARG A 84 -6.54 -11.00 -9.17
C ARG A 84 -5.93 -9.78 -9.88
N PRO A 85 -4.84 -9.95 -10.65
CA PRO A 85 -4.18 -8.84 -11.36
C PRO A 85 -5.12 -7.99 -12.21
N GLU A 86 -6.10 -8.62 -12.86
CA GLU A 86 -7.08 -7.97 -13.74
C GLU A 86 -7.98 -7.01 -12.95
N VAL A 87 -8.38 -7.42 -11.74
CA VAL A 87 -9.20 -6.59 -10.83
C VAL A 87 -8.39 -5.38 -10.36
N ARG A 88 -7.12 -5.58 -9.99
CA ARG A 88 -6.24 -4.49 -9.54
C ARG A 88 -5.94 -3.50 -10.67
N ALA A 89 -5.64 -4.00 -11.86
CA ALA A 89 -5.42 -3.16 -13.04
C ALA A 89 -6.68 -2.37 -13.41
N LYS A 90 -7.86 -3.01 -13.38
CA LYS A 90 -9.13 -2.34 -13.62
C LYS A 90 -9.41 -1.23 -12.61
N ARG A 91 -9.25 -1.50 -11.31
CA ARG A 91 -9.43 -0.49 -10.24
C ARG A 91 -8.50 0.71 -10.46
N ARG A 92 -7.25 0.47 -10.86
CA ARG A 92 -6.29 1.54 -11.16
C ARG A 92 -6.68 2.32 -12.41
N TYR A 93 -7.09 1.65 -13.47
CA TYR A 93 -7.60 2.30 -14.69
C TYR A 93 -8.78 3.20 -14.38
N ASP A 94 -9.79 2.69 -13.65
CA ASP A 94 -10.97 3.46 -13.26
C ASP A 94 -10.59 4.68 -12.39
N GLU A 95 -9.62 4.54 -11.48
CA GLU A 95 -9.09 5.64 -10.65
C GLU A 95 -8.46 6.75 -11.51
N MET A 96 -7.67 6.38 -12.52
CA MET A 96 -7.02 7.34 -13.41
C MET A 96 -8.04 8.05 -14.31
N VAL A 97 -9.00 7.32 -14.87
CA VAL A 97 -10.10 7.88 -15.68
C VAL A 97 -10.94 8.85 -14.85
N ALA A 98 -11.29 8.49 -13.60
CA ALA A 98 -12.07 9.35 -12.70
C ALA A 98 -11.35 10.68 -12.38
N LYS A 99 -10.02 10.71 -12.45
CA LYS A 99 -9.19 11.90 -12.24
C LYS A 99 -8.91 12.70 -13.52
N GLY A 100 -9.44 12.25 -14.67
CA GLY A 100 -9.15 12.87 -15.97
C GLY A 100 -7.72 12.64 -16.46
N LEU A 101 -7.01 11.64 -15.92
CA LEU A 101 -5.67 11.29 -16.34
C LEU A 101 -5.68 10.34 -17.55
N PRO A 102 -4.66 10.40 -18.42
CA PRO A 102 -4.47 9.41 -19.48
C PRO A 102 -4.33 8.00 -18.87
N ALA A 103 -5.17 7.07 -19.30
CA ALA A 103 -5.17 5.70 -18.80
C ALA A 103 -5.22 4.71 -19.97
N ASN A 104 -4.25 3.80 -20.01
CA ASN A 104 -4.23 2.65 -20.92
C ASN A 104 -4.26 1.38 -20.07
N TYR A 105 -5.32 0.58 -20.19
CA TYR A 105 -5.49 -0.63 -19.39
C TYR A 105 -4.35 -1.63 -19.59
N ASP A 106 -3.92 -1.87 -20.83
CA ASP A 106 -2.88 -2.86 -21.14
C ASP A 106 -1.52 -2.46 -20.57
N GLU A 107 -1.19 -1.17 -20.65
CA GLU A 107 0.03 -0.61 -20.05
C GLU A 107 -0.01 -0.70 -18.52
N ILE A 108 -1.14 -0.38 -17.90
CA ILE A 108 -1.35 -0.48 -16.46
C ILE A 108 -1.21 -1.94 -16.00
N TYR A 109 -1.84 -2.87 -16.72
CA TYR A 109 -1.77 -4.30 -16.40
C TYR A 109 -0.34 -4.83 -16.53
N ALA A 110 0.36 -4.50 -17.62
CA ALA A 110 1.75 -4.90 -17.83
C ALA A 110 2.69 -4.32 -16.75
N ASN A 111 2.56 -3.03 -16.43
CA ASN A 111 3.31 -2.38 -15.36
C ASN A 111 3.05 -3.07 -14.01
N LEU A 112 1.79 -3.37 -13.70
CA LEU A 112 1.40 -4.02 -12.47
C LEU A 112 2.05 -5.41 -12.33
N LEU A 113 1.99 -6.25 -13.37
CA LEU A 113 2.63 -7.57 -13.34
C LEU A 113 4.15 -7.47 -13.18
N GLN A 114 4.79 -6.51 -13.87
CA GLN A 114 6.22 -6.28 -13.74
C GLN A 114 6.60 -5.88 -12.30
N ARG A 115 5.82 -5.00 -11.68
CA ARG A 115 6.03 -4.55 -10.30
C ARG A 115 5.84 -5.68 -9.32
N ASP A 116 4.78 -6.47 -9.44
CA ASP A 116 4.55 -7.64 -8.58
C ASP A 116 5.72 -8.62 -8.67
N ARG A 117 6.23 -8.87 -9.88
CA ARG A 117 7.41 -9.71 -10.07
C ARG A 117 8.62 -9.14 -9.35
N ILE A 118 8.94 -7.85 -9.52
CA ILE A 118 10.09 -7.22 -8.87
C ILE A 118 9.93 -7.25 -7.34
N ASP A 119 8.76 -6.86 -6.83
CA ASP A 119 8.45 -6.81 -5.41
C ASP A 119 8.57 -8.18 -4.74
N THR A 120 8.13 -9.26 -5.40
CA THR A 120 8.20 -10.63 -4.86
C THR A 120 9.57 -11.29 -4.99
N THR A 121 10.37 -10.90 -6.00
CA THR A 121 11.65 -11.55 -6.32
C THR A 121 12.89 -10.78 -5.91
N ARG A 122 12.77 -9.51 -5.50
CA ARG A 122 13.94 -8.73 -5.05
C ARG A 122 14.64 -9.40 -3.85
N ALA A 123 15.96 -9.28 -3.82
CA ALA A 123 16.79 -9.89 -2.79
C ALA A 123 16.58 -9.26 -1.39
N CYS A 124 16.37 -7.94 -1.34
CA CYS A 124 16.14 -7.21 -0.11
C CYS A 124 14.63 -7.09 0.16
N ASN A 125 14.18 -7.60 1.31
CA ASN A 125 12.81 -7.49 1.81
C ASN A 125 11.71 -7.76 0.74
N PRO A 126 11.68 -8.95 0.14
CA PRO A 126 10.66 -9.30 -0.84
C PRO A 126 9.25 -9.22 -0.22
N MET A 127 8.26 -8.86 -1.02
CA MET A 127 6.85 -8.93 -0.63
C MET A 127 6.49 -10.39 -0.33
N ARG A 128 6.21 -10.67 0.94
CA ARG A 128 5.79 -12.00 1.43
C ARG A 128 4.77 -11.84 2.54
N ARG A 129 3.83 -12.78 2.60
CA ARG A 129 2.91 -12.91 3.73
C ARG A 129 3.69 -13.35 4.97
N ALA A 130 3.52 -12.66 6.09
CA ALA A 130 4.02 -13.13 7.39
C ALA A 130 3.25 -14.40 7.81
N GLU A 131 3.87 -15.29 8.58
CA GLU A 131 3.25 -16.57 8.96
C GLU A 131 1.96 -16.38 9.77
N ASP A 132 1.90 -15.32 10.57
CA ASP A 132 0.78 -14.92 11.41
C ASP A 132 -0.15 -13.87 10.76
N ALA A 133 0.07 -13.52 9.48
CA ALA A 133 -0.79 -12.59 8.78
C ALA A 133 -2.08 -13.26 8.29
N LEU A 134 -3.20 -12.58 8.52
CA LEU A 134 -4.49 -12.95 7.94
C LEU A 134 -4.49 -12.62 6.46
N GLU A 135 -4.83 -13.58 5.60
CA GLU A 135 -4.98 -13.33 4.17
C GLU A 135 -6.39 -12.83 3.85
N LEU A 136 -6.47 -11.77 3.05
CA LEU A 136 -7.72 -11.21 2.54
C LEU A 136 -7.64 -11.12 1.01
N ASP A 137 -8.31 -12.04 0.31
CA ASP A 137 -8.57 -11.89 -1.13
C ASP A 137 -9.77 -10.96 -1.35
N ASN A 138 -9.50 -9.74 -1.81
CA ASN A 138 -10.53 -8.74 -2.06
C ASN A 138 -10.97 -8.68 -3.52
N SER A 139 -10.68 -9.70 -4.34
CA SER A 139 -11.00 -9.74 -5.77
C SER A 139 -12.48 -9.50 -6.10
N GLU A 140 -13.38 -9.89 -5.19
CA GLU A 140 -14.84 -9.81 -5.36
C GLU A 140 -15.51 -9.00 -4.26
N MET A 141 -14.71 -8.23 -3.50
CA MET A 141 -15.20 -7.43 -2.39
C MET A 141 -15.25 -5.94 -2.75
N THR A 142 -16.35 -5.29 -2.38
CA THR A 142 -16.49 -3.84 -2.30
C THR A 142 -15.68 -3.28 -1.12
N ILE A 143 -15.49 -1.95 -1.09
CA ILE A 143 -14.84 -1.29 0.05
C ILE A 143 -15.62 -1.52 1.34
N GLY A 144 -16.97 -1.49 1.28
CA GLY A 144 -17.82 -1.73 2.44
C GLY A 144 -17.66 -3.13 3.02
N GLU A 145 -17.57 -4.16 2.16
CA GLU A 145 -17.33 -5.54 2.60
C GLU A 145 -15.93 -5.71 3.19
N GLN A 146 -14.92 -5.06 2.61
CA GLN A 146 -13.55 -5.07 3.17
C GLN A 146 -13.52 -4.43 4.56
N LEU A 147 -14.22 -3.30 4.75
CA LEU A 147 -14.36 -2.65 6.05
C LEU A 147 -15.10 -3.53 7.06
N ALA A 148 -16.23 -4.11 6.65
CA ALA A 148 -17.01 -5.02 7.50
C ALA A 148 -16.21 -6.26 7.95
N TRP A 149 -15.25 -6.70 7.13
CA TRP A 149 -14.35 -7.79 7.46
C TRP A 149 -13.26 -7.37 8.45
N VAL A 150 -12.56 -6.24 8.21
CA VAL A 150 -11.39 -5.85 9.00
C VAL A 150 -11.73 -5.21 10.35
N MET A 151 -12.81 -4.42 10.41
CA MET A 151 -13.16 -3.64 11.60
C MET A 151 -13.33 -4.50 12.87
N PRO A 152 -14.12 -5.59 12.88
CA PRO A 152 -14.29 -6.38 14.10
C PRO A 152 -12.98 -7.05 14.56
N ILE A 153 -12.09 -7.42 13.62
CA ILE A 153 -10.80 -8.02 13.91
C ILE A 153 -9.87 -6.99 14.59
N ALA A 154 -9.77 -5.80 13.99
CA ALA A 154 -8.97 -4.70 14.52
C ALA A 154 -9.45 -4.28 15.91
N GLU A 155 -10.76 -4.15 16.09
CA GLU A 155 -11.37 -3.81 17.37
C GLU A 155 -11.09 -4.84 18.46
N ALA A 156 -11.19 -6.14 18.16
CA ALA A 156 -10.87 -7.20 19.11
C ALA A 156 -9.40 -7.15 19.56
N LYS A 157 -8.48 -6.85 18.63
CA LYS A 157 -7.06 -6.67 18.94
C LYS A 157 -6.81 -5.45 19.82
N ILE A 158 -7.46 -4.32 19.52
CA ILE A 158 -7.36 -3.09 20.33
C ILE A 158 -7.88 -3.30 21.74
N ARG A 159 -8.95 -4.10 21.92
CA ARG A 159 -9.52 -4.42 23.24
C ARG A 159 -8.74 -5.50 24.01
N GLY A 160 -7.75 -6.16 23.39
CA GLY A 160 -6.99 -7.25 23.99
C GLY A 160 -7.80 -8.55 24.16
N GLU A 161 -8.82 -8.75 23.33
CA GLU A 161 -9.76 -9.88 23.42
C GLU A 161 -9.31 -11.11 22.61
N ALA A 162 -8.19 -11.03 21.88
CA ALA A 162 -7.65 -12.11 21.04
C ALA A 162 -6.14 -11.98 20.77
#